data_AF-A0A933WA03-F1
#
_entry.id   AF-A0A933WA03-F1
#
_cell.length_a   1.000
_cell.length_b   1.000
_cell.length_c   1.000
_cell.angle_alpha   90.00
_cell.angle_beta   90.00
_cell.angle_gamma   90.00
#
_symmetry.space_group_name_H-M   'P 1'
#
loop_
_entity.id
_entity.type
_entity.pdbx_description
1 polymer ?
#
loop_
_entity_poly.entity_id
_entity_poly.type
_entity_poly.pdbx_seq_one_letter_code
_entity_poly.pdbx_strand_id
1 'polypeptide(L)'
;FANRRDMLLRHNGANHRRETIAFSKRDQGVIERAAIHLMLANYWAPNSVNHDRSTPAMKLGLFETPLAPEALLGKRHFVTRVEPAEEWRRYYFGLVDTAEIGNPKRHTLKLAA
;
A
#
# COMPACT_ATOMS: atom_id res chain seq x y z
N PHE A 1 -16.44 17.66 -7.03
CA PHE A 1 -15.87 16.46 -7.69
C PHE A 1 -15.17 15.62 -6.65
N ALA A 2 -15.66 14.42 -6.35
CA ALA A 2 -14.99 13.51 -5.41
C ALA A 2 -13.86 12.75 -6.13
N ASN A 3 -12.69 12.65 -5.50
CA ASN A 3 -11.58 11.87 -6.04
C ASN A 3 -11.96 10.37 -6.04
N ARG A 4 -12.07 9.75 -7.23
CA ARG A 4 -12.43 8.33 -7.37
C ARG A 4 -11.48 7.41 -6.59
N ARG A 5 -10.19 7.74 -6.48
CA ARG A 5 -9.21 6.92 -5.75
C ARG A 5 -9.45 6.94 -4.26
N ASP A 6 -9.76 8.09 -3.69
CA ASP A 6 -10.12 8.21 -2.27
C ASP A 6 -11.38 7.37 -1.97
N MET A 7 -12.40 7.46 -2.84
CA MET A 7 -13.62 6.65 -2.71
C MET A 7 -13.33 5.15 -2.75
N LEU A 8 -12.49 4.70 -3.68
CA LEU A 8 -12.09 3.29 -3.80
C LEU A 8 -11.24 2.83 -2.61
N LEU A 9 -10.35 3.67 -2.09
CA LEU A 9 -9.55 3.36 -0.91
C LEU A 9 -10.44 3.13 0.31
N ARG A 10 -11.43 4.02 0.53
CA ARG A 10 -12.41 3.88 1.63
C ARG A 10 -13.36 2.72 1.44
N HIS A 11 -13.72 2.39 0.20
CA HIS A 11 -14.60 1.25 -0.08
C HIS A 11 -13.89 -0.09 0.18
N ASN A 12 -12.65 -0.23 -0.29
CA ASN A 12 -11.90 -1.48 -0.24
C ASN A 12 -11.13 -1.67 1.08
N GLY A 13 -10.83 -0.61 1.82
CA GLY A 13 -10.15 -0.67 3.12
C GLY A 13 -11.14 -0.57 4.27
N ALA A 14 -11.40 -1.67 4.98
CA ALA A 14 -12.27 -1.67 6.16
C ALA A 14 -11.82 -0.66 7.23
N ASN A 15 -10.50 -0.49 7.36
CA ASN A 15 -9.87 0.50 8.23
C ASN A 15 -10.21 1.94 7.80
N HIS A 16 -10.24 2.24 6.50
CA HIS A 16 -10.58 3.57 5.98
C HIS A 16 -12.09 3.83 5.90
N ARG A 17 -12.91 2.77 5.87
CA ARG A 17 -14.37 2.88 5.86
C ARG A 17 -14.94 3.34 7.19
N ARG A 18 -14.36 2.85 8.29
CA ARG A 18 -14.73 3.20 9.66
C ARG A 18 -13.45 3.36 10.45
N GLU A 19 -13.19 4.56 10.96
CA GLU A 19 -12.13 4.81 11.94
C GLU A 19 -12.41 4.03 13.23
N THR A 20 -12.12 2.74 13.19
CA THR A 20 -12.34 1.76 14.25
C THR A 20 -10.99 1.30 14.78
N ILE A 21 -10.99 0.30 15.66
CA ILE A 21 -9.75 -0.30 16.21
C ILE A 21 -8.75 -0.76 15.13
N ALA A 22 -9.22 -1.03 13.91
CA ALA A 22 -8.40 -1.45 12.77
C ALA A 22 -7.81 -0.28 11.96
N PHE A 23 -8.15 0.98 12.30
CA PHE A 23 -7.59 2.15 11.64
C PHE A 23 -6.08 2.27 11.88
N SER A 24 -5.37 2.73 10.84
CA SER A 24 -3.93 2.97 10.92
C SER A 24 -3.68 4.20 11.78
N LYS A 25 -3.22 3.97 13.03
CA LYS A 25 -2.99 5.05 14.01
C LYS A 25 -1.75 5.91 13.72
N ARG A 26 -0.97 5.59 12.68
CA ARG A 26 0.21 6.32 12.23
C ARG A 26 0.14 6.51 10.72
N ASP A 27 0.63 7.64 10.22
CA ASP A 27 0.63 7.99 8.79
C ASP A 27 1.37 6.95 7.95
N GLN A 28 2.50 6.43 8.47
CA GLN A 28 3.22 5.37 7.77
C GLN A 28 2.34 4.15 7.49
N GLY A 29 1.49 3.76 8.44
CA GLY A 29 0.55 2.65 8.25
C GLY A 29 -0.63 3.00 7.34
N VAL A 30 -0.95 4.30 7.18
CA VAL A 30 -1.89 4.77 6.15
C VAL A 30 -1.24 4.66 4.77
N ILE A 31 -0.01 5.15 4.63
CA ILE A 31 0.77 5.14 3.38
C ILE A 31 1.03 3.71 2.90
N GLU A 32 1.43 2.80 3.78
CA GLU A 32 1.64 1.38 3.43
C GLU A 32 0.37 0.75 2.85
N ARG A 33 -0.78 0.98 3.47
CA ARG A 33 -2.06 0.47 2.97
C ARG A 33 -2.49 1.12 1.66
N ALA A 34 -2.24 2.43 1.51
CA ALA A 34 -2.45 3.12 0.25
C ALA A 34 -1.58 2.55 -0.87
N ALA A 35 -0.31 2.22 -0.59
CA ALA A 35 0.59 1.59 -1.55
C ALA A 35 0.07 0.21 -2.01
N ILE A 36 -0.42 -0.62 -1.08
CA ILE A 36 -1.06 -1.90 -1.41
C ILE A 36 -2.31 -1.67 -2.27
N HIS A 37 -3.16 -0.70 -1.92
CA HIS A 37 -4.34 -0.37 -2.70
C HIS A 37 -3.98 0.07 -4.12
N LEU A 38 -2.96 0.91 -4.28
CA LEU A 38 -2.48 1.37 -5.58
C LEU A 38 -1.92 0.22 -6.41
N MET A 39 -1.17 -0.71 -5.79
CA MET A 39 -0.68 -1.91 -6.47
C MET A 39 -1.88 -2.72 -7.01
N LEU A 40 -2.83 -3.05 -6.15
CA LEU A 40 -3.99 -3.87 -6.52
C LEU A 40 -4.83 -3.18 -7.60
N ALA A 41 -5.16 -1.91 -7.41
CA ALA A 41 -6.08 -1.20 -8.27
C ALA A 41 -5.47 -0.73 -9.60
N ASN A 42 -4.15 -0.85 -9.78
CA ASN A 42 -3.48 -0.52 -11.05
C ASN A 42 -2.97 -1.75 -11.80
N TYR A 43 -2.47 -2.76 -11.09
CA TYR A 43 -1.73 -3.85 -11.70
C TYR A 43 -2.46 -5.20 -11.64
N TRP A 44 -3.32 -5.43 -10.65
CA TRP A 44 -4.00 -6.73 -10.48
C TRP A 44 -5.48 -6.71 -10.83
N ALA A 45 -6.23 -5.80 -10.21
CA ALA A 45 -7.67 -5.76 -10.32
C ALA A 45 -8.10 -5.21 -11.68
N PRO A 46 -9.03 -5.89 -12.38
CA PRO A 46 -9.59 -5.37 -13.61
C PRO A 46 -10.37 -4.10 -13.35
N ASN A 47 -10.45 -3.23 -14.35
CA ASN A 47 -11.23 -2.01 -14.24
C ASN A 47 -12.75 -2.30 -14.18
N SER A 48 -13.19 -3.42 -14.77
CA SER A 48 -14.55 -3.98 -14.61
C SER A 48 -14.55 -5.51 -14.78
N VAL A 49 -15.16 -6.24 -13.85
CA VAL A 49 -15.29 -7.71 -13.97
C VAL A 49 -16.30 -8.15 -15.04
N ASN A 50 -17.25 -7.28 -15.39
CA ASN A 50 -18.37 -7.58 -16.29
C ASN A 50 -18.13 -7.12 -17.74
N HIS A 51 -17.28 -6.12 -17.94
CA HIS A 51 -17.12 -5.49 -19.27
C HIS A 51 -15.68 -5.56 -19.77
N ASP A 52 -14.73 -5.12 -18.95
CA ASP A 52 -13.35 -4.94 -19.36
C ASP A 52 -12.40 -5.41 -18.27
N ARG A 53 -11.86 -6.62 -18.50
CA ARG A 53 -10.97 -7.31 -17.58
C ARG A 53 -9.53 -6.83 -17.65
N SER A 54 -9.22 -5.83 -18.47
CA SER A 54 -7.89 -5.20 -18.47
C SER A 54 -7.68 -4.37 -17.21
N THR A 55 -6.45 -4.40 -16.69
CA THR A 55 -6.02 -3.53 -15.60
C THR A 55 -5.59 -2.17 -16.16
N PRO A 56 -5.57 -1.10 -15.35
CA PRO A 56 -5.02 0.18 -15.79
C PRO A 56 -3.59 0.09 -16.34
N ALA A 57 -2.73 -0.74 -15.76
CA ALA A 57 -1.38 -0.96 -16.25
C ALA A 57 -1.36 -1.60 -17.65
N MET A 58 -2.29 -2.52 -17.93
CA MET A 58 -2.45 -3.11 -19.26
C MET A 58 -2.90 -2.10 -20.30
N LYS A 59 -3.86 -1.24 -19.93
CA LYS A 59 -4.32 -0.17 -20.84
C LYS A 59 -3.23 0.83 -21.20
N LEU A 60 -2.29 1.06 -20.29
CA LEU A 60 -1.12 1.90 -20.53
C LEU A 60 0.00 1.16 -21.28
N GLY A 61 -0.17 -0.11 -21.62
CA GLY A 61 0.86 -0.93 -22.28
C GLY A 61 2.06 -1.27 -21.39
N LEU A 62 1.96 -1.05 -20.08
CA LEU A 62 3.05 -1.34 -19.13
C LEU A 62 3.15 -2.84 -18.82
N PHE A 63 2.04 -3.57 -18.95
CA PHE A 63 1.93 -4.99 -18.69
C PHE A 63 1.01 -5.64 -19.73
N GLU A 64 1.34 -6.85 -20.18
CA GLU A 64 0.48 -7.61 -21.10
C GLU A 64 -0.64 -8.35 -20.36
N THR A 65 -0.41 -8.70 -19.08
CA THR A 65 -1.33 -9.43 -18.23
C THR A 65 -1.40 -8.80 -16.83
N PRO A 66 -2.45 -9.08 -16.04
CA PRO A 66 -2.50 -8.62 -14.65
C PRO A 66 -1.30 -9.13 -13.85
N LEU A 67 -0.67 -8.26 -13.06
CA LEU A 67 0.42 -8.65 -12.16
C LEU A 67 -0.14 -9.43 -10.97
N ALA A 68 0.11 -10.73 -10.96
CA ALA A 68 -0.31 -11.60 -9.88
C ALA A 68 0.38 -11.30 -8.55
N PRO A 69 -0.35 -11.27 -7.42
CA PRO A 69 0.26 -11.22 -6.10
C PRO A 69 1.32 -12.30 -5.92
N GLU A 70 1.09 -13.50 -6.44
CA GLU A 70 2.03 -14.62 -6.42
C GLU A 70 3.31 -14.33 -7.21
N ALA A 71 3.20 -13.64 -8.35
CA ALA A 71 4.37 -13.24 -9.13
C ALA A 71 5.21 -12.19 -8.40
N LEU A 72 4.56 -11.27 -7.67
CA LEU A 72 5.24 -10.28 -6.84
C LEU A 72 5.88 -10.91 -5.60
N LEU A 73 5.11 -11.73 -4.87
CA LEU A 73 5.53 -12.35 -3.61
C LEU A 73 6.46 -13.55 -3.81
N GLY A 74 6.42 -14.18 -5.00
CA GLY A 74 7.35 -15.26 -5.39
C GLY A 74 8.79 -14.77 -5.53
N LYS A 75 9.00 -13.46 -5.65
CA LYS A 75 10.31 -12.83 -5.58
C LYS A 75 10.53 -12.25 -4.19
N ARG A 76 11.69 -12.54 -3.61
CA ARG A 76 12.08 -12.05 -2.27
C ARG A 76 12.56 -10.60 -2.35
N HIS A 77 11.61 -9.68 -2.50
CA HIS A 77 11.84 -8.23 -2.51
C HIS A 77 12.03 -7.69 -1.10
N PHE A 78 13.26 -7.69 -0.60
CA PHE A 78 13.60 -7.01 0.65
C PHE A 78 14.07 -5.59 0.39
N VAL A 79 13.77 -4.69 1.32
CA VAL A 79 14.29 -3.31 1.32
C VAL A 79 15.82 -3.24 1.18
N THR A 80 16.54 -4.26 1.65
CA THR A 80 18.01 -4.38 1.52
C THR A 80 18.49 -4.87 0.16
N ARG A 81 17.58 -5.32 -0.71
CA ARG A 81 17.88 -5.86 -2.05
C ARG A 81 17.36 -4.99 -3.18
N VAL A 82 16.24 -4.28 -2.95
CA VAL A 82 15.65 -3.38 -3.95
C VAL A 82 16.14 -1.95 -3.81
N GLU A 83 16.80 -1.61 -2.69
CA GLU A 83 17.39 -0.30 -2.41
C GLU A 83 16.49 0.87 -2.82
N PRO A 84 15.27 0.98 -2.25
CA PRO A 84 14.39 2.09 -2.57
C PRO A 84 14.99 3.41 -2.08
N ALA A 85 14.48 4.53 -2.60
CA ALA A 85 14.86 5.85 -2.12
C ALA A 85 14.70 5.96 -0.58
N GLU A 86 15.57 6.75 0.05
CA GLU A 86 15.71 6.82 1.51
C GLU A 86 14.39 7.20 2.21
N GLU A 87 13.56 8.01 1.55
CA GLU A 87 12.25 8.38 2.06
C GLU A 87 11.35 7.15 2.25
N TRP A 88 11.30 6.26 1.26
CA TRP A 88 10.53 5.02 1.33
C TRP A 88 11.13 4.02 2.31
N ARG A 89 12.46 4.02 2.46
CA ARG A 89 13.14 3.22 3.46
C ARG A 89 12.73 3.63 4.88
N ARG A 90 12.60 4.94 5.14
CA ARG A 90 12.11 5.46 6.43
C ARG A 90 10.67 5.03 6.73
N TYR A 91 9.78 5.05 5.74
CA TYR A 91 8.42 4.53 5.90
C TYR A 91 8.43 3.03 6.23
N TYR A 92 9.19 2.23 5.46
CA TYR A 92 9.29 0.78 5.65
C TYR A 92 9.77 0.38 7.06
N PHE A 93 10.77 1.08 7.60
CA PHE A 93 11.29 0.82 8.95
C PHE A 93 10.50 1.52 10.06
N GLY A 94 9.44 2.23 9.73
CA GLY A 94 8.60 2.93 10.70
C GLY A 94 9.31 4.09 11.42
N LEU A 95 10.19 4.78 10.69
CA LEU A 95 11.02 5.91 11.18
C LEU A 95 10.34 7.27 10.99
N VAL A 96 9.14 7.31 10.40
CA VAL A 96 8.39 8.53 10.15
C VAL A 96 7.41 8.75 11.30
N ASP A 97 7.54 9.89 11.96
CA ASP A 97 6.67 10.28 13.04
C ASP A 97 5.42 10.98 12.49
N THR A 98 4.27 10.68 13.09
CA THR A 98 2.99 11.33 12.76
C THR A 98 2.90 12.61 13.55
N ALA A 99 2.69 13.73 12.86
CA ALA A 99 2.76 15.07 13.43
C ALA A 99 1.79 15.27 14.60
N GLU A 100 0.61 14.64 14.52
CA GLU A 100 -0.48 14.73 15.50
C GLU A 100 -0.23 13.88 16.75
N ILE A 101 0.77 12.99 16.74
CA ILE A 101 1.11 12.13 17.87
C ILE A 101 2.24 12.78 18.66
N GLY A 102 1.91 13.38 19.81
CA GLY A 102 2.91 14.09 20.64
C GLY A 102 4.05 13.24 21.22
N ASN A 103 3.90 11.91 21.30
CA ASN A 103 4.97 11.00 21.73
C ASN A 103 4.94 9.68 20.94
N PRO A 104 5.44 9.68 19.70
CA PRO A 104 5.37 8.52 18.82
C PRO A 104 6.36 7.43 19.29
N LYS A 105 5.84 6.36 19.87
CA LYS A 105 6.67 5.21 20.26
C LYS A 105 7.07 4.40 19.03
N ARG A 106 8.37 4.15 18.90
CA ARG A 106 8.92 3.25 17.88
C ARG A 106 8.99 1.82 18.41
N HIS A 107 8.76 0.86 17.53
CA HIS A 107 8.92 -0.53 17.88
C HIS A 107 10.41 -0.86 17.98
N THR A 108 10.88 -1.13 19.19
CA THR A 108 12.22 -1.64 19.43
C THR A 108 12.12 -3.11 19.79
N LEU A 109 12.84 -3.95 19.04
CA LEU A 109 12.92 -5.38 19.36
C LEU A 109 13.63 -5.53 20.72
N LYS A 110 12.91 -6.05 21.72
CA LYS A 110 13.46 -6.24 23.08
C LYS A 110 14.38 -7.45 23.19
N LEU A 111 14.31 -8.40 22.26
CA LEU A 111 14.93 -9.73 22.34
C LEU A 111 15.86 -10.05 21.15
N ALA A 112 16.36 -9.05 20.45
CA ALA A 112 17.22 -9.26 19.27
C ALA A 112 18.73 -9.26 19.59
N ALA A 113 19.09 -9.44 20.87
CA ALA A 113 20.47 -9.50 21.36
C ALA A 113 20.92 -10.95 21.59
#